data_AF-A0AAV3R1V3-F1
#
_entry.id   AF-A0AAV3R1V3-F1
#
_cell.length_a   1.000
_cell.length_b   1.000
_cell.length_c   1.000
_cell.angle_alpha   90.00
_cell.angle_beta   90.00
_cell.angle_gamma   90.00
#
_symmetry.space_group_name_H-M   'P 1'
#
loop_
_entity.id
_entity.type
_entity.pdbx_description
1 polymer ?
#
loop_
_entity_poly.entity_id
_entity_poly.type
_entity_poly.pdbx_seq_one_letter_code
_entity_poly.pdbx_strand_id
1 'polypeptide(L)'
;MVFQIVGSFWYLLSALRNDTCWQRACKHNTTCSTSFLYCGNQGMDVYRDWSIISESVFDTSCSVDVDKPQFDFGIFEQALKSGIVSSRHFLSKYCYCLWWGLQNLSTLGQGLETSTYPGESIFSIALAIFGLILFALLIGNMQTYLQSLTILLEEMRIKRRDSEQWTHHRLLPDDLQERVRRYDPYKWLVTRGVDEESLVQTFPKDLRRGIKRHLCLALVKRVPLFENMVERLLDAICERLKPCLYTEEFQLMRSFS
;
A
#
# COMPACT_ATOMS: atom_id res chain seq x y z
N MET A 1 -8.33 8.57 -2.32
CA MET A 1 -8.41 10.04 -2.43
C MET A 1 -7.75 10.58 -3.70
N VAL A 2 -6.46 10.32 -3.96
CA VAL A 2 -5.76 10.86 -5.15
C VAL A 2 -6.42 10.47 -6.48
N PHE A 3 -6.81 9.19 -6.66
CA PHE A 3 -7.49 8.73 -7.88
C PHE A 3 -8.82 9.45 -8.16
N GLN A 4 -9.58 9.76 -7.11
CA GLN A 4 -10.87 10.45 -7.22
C GLN A 4 -10.68 11.91 -7.65
N ILE A 5 -9.65 12.58 -7.12
CA ILE A 5 -9.31 13.96 -7.47
C ILE A 5 -8.93 14.01 -8.95
N VAL A 6 -8.02 13.15 -9.40
CA VAL A 6 -7.60 13.06 -10.81
C VAL A 6 -8.77 12.74 -11.73
N GLY A 7 -9.60 11.74 -11.39
CA GLY A 7 -10.78 11.40 -12.18
C GLY A 7 -11.80 12.54 -12.28
N SER A 8 -11.96 13.34 -11.22
CA SER A 8 -12.85 14.50 -11.20
C SER A 8 -12.33 15.65 -12.06
N PHE A 9 -11.03 15.95 -11.99
CA PHE A 9 -10.39 16.93 -12.87
C PHE A 9 -10.48 16.51 -14.33
N TRP A 10 -10.23 15.24 -14.62
CA TRP A 10 -10.37 14.69 -15.97
C TRP A 10 -11.80 14.84 -16.49
N TYR A 11 -12.82 14.47 -15.71
CA TYR A 11 -14.23 14.66 -16.08
C TYR A 11 -14.58 16.13 -16.37
N LEU A 12 -14.15 17.04 -15.49
CA LEU A 12 -14.39 18.47 -15.65
C LEU A 12 -13.73 18.99 -16.92
N LEU A 13 -12.47 18.62 -17.17
CA LEU A 13 -11.75 19.02 -18.37
C LEU A 13 -12.34 18.41 -19.64
N SER A 14 -12.86 17.18 -19.60
CA SER A 14 -13.62 16.59 -20.72
C SER A 14 -14.88 17.39 -21.03
N ALA A 15 -15.64 17.78 -20.01
CA ALA A 15 -16.84 18.59 -20.19
C ALA A 15 -16.51 19.98 -20.75
N LEU A 16 -15.46 20.63 -20.23
CA LEU A 16 -14.96 21.91 -20.75
C LEU A 16 -14.46 21.78 -22.19
N ARG A 17 -13.78 20.69 -22.54
CA ARG A 17 -13.30 20.45 -23.90
C ARG A 17 -14.46 20.28 -24.87
N ASN A 18 -15.50 19.55 -24.46
CA ASN A 18 -16.72 19.41 -25.23
C ASN A 18 -17.44 20.77 -25.43
N ASP A 19 -17.55 21.59 -24.38
CA ASP A 19 -18.08 22.96 -24.48
C ASP A 19 -17.27 23.82 -25.47
N THR A 20 -15.94 23.75 -25.44
CA THR A 20 -15.11 24.49 -26.42
C THR A 20 -15.34 24.04 -27.85
N CYS A 21 -15.64 22.76 -28.08
CA CYS A 21 -16.00 22.27 -29.41
C CYS A 21 -17.34 22.86 -29.85
N TRP A 22 -18.37 22.78 -28.99
CA TRP A 22 -19.69 23.34 -29.28
C TRP A 22 -19.64 24.84 -29.57
N GLN A 23 -18.91 25.60 -28.76
CA GLN A 23 -18.72 27.03 -29.00
C GLN A 23 -18.06 27.32 -30.36
N ARG A 24 -17.03 26.54 -30.73
CA ARG A 24 -16.31 26.71 -32.00
C ARG A 24 -17.21 26.36 -33.19
N ALA A 25 -17.95 25.26 -33.11
CA ALA A 25 -18.89 24.83 -34.14
C ALA A 25 -19.99 25.86 -34.36
N CYS A 26 -20.57 26.40 -33.27
CA CYS A 26 -21.60 27.43 -33.37
C CYS A 26 -21.07 28.78 -33.85
N LYS A 27 -19.85 29.18 -33.49
CA LYS A 27 -19.26 30.42 -34.05
C LYS A 27 -19.03 30.36 -35.56
N HIS A 28 -18.81 29.15 -36.11
CA HIS A 28 -18.59 28.96 -37.53
C HIS A 28 -19.90 28.96 -38.34
N ASN A 29 -21.05 28.69 -37.70
CA ASN A 29 -22.35 28.61 -38.37
C ASN A 29 -23.26 29.78 -37.99
N THR A 30 -23.69 30.57 -38.97
CA THR A 30 -24.51 31.78 -38.76
C THR A 30 -25.89 31.48 -38.18
N THR A 31 -26.36 30.23 -38.29
CA THR A 31 -27.66 29.79 -37.76
C THR A 31 -27.59 29.29 -36.31
N CYS A 32 -26.41 29.08 -35.74
CA CYS A 32 -26.26 28.69 -34.33
C CYS A 32 -25.82 29.88 -33.47
N SER A 33 -26.64 30.28 -32.49
CA SER A 33 -26.25 31.28 -31.50
C SER A 33 -25.67 30.62 -30.23
N THR A 34 -24.53 31.13 -29.77
CA THR A 34 -23.87 30.67 -28.53
C THR A 34 -24.62 31.04 -27.26
N SER A 35 -25.62 31.94 -27.35
CA SER A 35 -26.43 32.35 -26.19
C SER A 35 -27.40 31.28 -25.69
N PHE A 36 -27.80 30.34 -26.55
CA PHE A 36 -28.72 29.24 -26.23
C PHE A 36 -28.00 27.97 -25.77
N LEU A 37 -26.66 27.96 -25.81
CA LEU A 37 -25.81 26.85 -25.39
C LEU A 37 -25.90 26.57 -23.88
N TYR A 38 -26.24 27.61 -23.10
CA TYR A 38 -26.43 27.54 -21.66
C TYR A 38 -27.91 27.61 -21.29
N CYS A 39 -28.29 26.97 -20.18
CA CYS A 39 -29.69 26.82 -19.76
C CYS A 39 -30.45 28.13 -19.45
N GLY A 40 -29.83 29.31 -19.57
CA GLY A 40 -30.44 30.60 -19.25
C GLY A 40 -31.59 31.00 -20.19
N ASN A 41 -31.58 30.52 -21.44
CA ASN A 41 -32.51 30.95 -22.50
C ASN A 41 -33.50 29.85 -22.95
N GLN A 42 -33.62 28.76 -22.19
CA GLN A 42 -34.45 27.60 -22.53
C GLN A 42 -35.96 27.90 -22.62
N GLY A 43 -36.41 28.99 -22.00
CA GLY A 43 -37.84 29.38 -21.97
C GLY A 43 -38.32 30.17 -23.18
N MET A 44 -37.45 30.48 -24.16
CA MET A 44 -37.85 31.18 -25.38
C MET A 44 -38.38 30.21 -26.44
N ASP A 45 -39.44 30.60 -27.15
CA ASP A 45 -40.04 29.78 -28.22
C ASP A 45 -39.02 29.40 -29.32
N VAL A 46 -38.05 30.29 -29.58
CA VAL A 46 -36.97 30.11 -30.56
C VAL A 46 -35.96 29.03 -30.14
N TYR A 47 -35.95 28.60 -28.88
CA TYR A 47 -35.02 27.57 -28.38
C TYR A 47 -35.22 26.22 -29.06
N ARG A 48 -36.47 25.87 -29.39
CA ARG A 48 -36.80 24.58 -30.02
C ARG A 48 -36.25 24.48 -31.45
N ASP A 49 -36.34 25.56 -32.21
CA ASP A 49 -35.79 25.62 -33.57
C ASP A 49 -34.26 25.61 -33.52
N TRP A 50 -33.67 26.33 -32.57
CA TRP A 50 -32.22 26.31 -32.33
C TRP A 50 -31.72 24.91 -31.92
N SER A 51 -32.43 24.18 -31.04
CA SER A 51 -31.94 22.88 -30.56
C SER A 51 -31.80 21.87 -31.70
N ILE A 52 -32.77 21.84 -32.61
CA ILE A 52 -32.77 20.97 -33.80
C ILE A 52 -31.58 21.32 -34.73
N ILE A 53 -31.34 22.61 -34.97
CA ILE A 53 -30.22 23.06 -35.80
C ILE A 53 -28.89 22.71 -35.12
N SER A 54 -28.78 22.99 -33.82
CA SER A 54 -27.55 22.79 -33.06
C SER A 54 -27.11 21.32 -32.99
N GLU A 55 -28.06 20.38 -32.90
CA GLU A 55 -27.78 18.95 -32.88
C GLU A 55 -27.05 18.50 -34.15
N SER A 56 -27.52 18.93 -35.32
CA SER A 56 -26.85 18.64 -36.60
C SER A 56 -25.46 19.26 -36.72
N VAL A 57 -25.26 20.46 -36.17
CA VAL A 57 -23.98 21.17 -36.19
C VAL A 57 -22.96 20.50 -35.26
N PHE A 58 -23.39 20.09 -34.07
CA PHE A 58 -22.53 19.40 -33.12
C PHE A 58 -22.18 18.00 -33.59
N ASP A 59 -23.11 17.26 -34.20
CA ASP A 59 -22.81 15.93 -34.73
C ASP A 59 -21.79 16.00 -35.90
N THR A 60 -21.89 17.04 -36.74
CA THR A 60 -20.95 17.22 -37.85
C THR A 60 -19.55 17.62 -37.38
N SER A 61 -19.45 18.52 -36.40
CA SER A 61 -18.17 19.14 -36.03
C SER A 61 -17.53 18.61 -34.75
N CYS A 62 -18.30 17.95 -33.88
CA CYS A 62 -17.87 17.47 -32.56
C CYS A 62 -18.09 15.96 -32.36
N SER A 63 -18.43 15.21 -33.42
CA SER A 63 -18.51 13.74 -33.33
C SER A 63 -17.13 13.11 -33.20
N VAL A 64 -17.08 12.06 -32.38
CA VAL A 64 -15.86 11.36 -31.97
C VAL A 64 -15.74 9.99 -32.66
N ASP A 65 -16.77 9.59 -33.43
CA ASP A 65 -16.88 8.27 -34.08
C ASP A 65 -16.47 8.29 -35.56
N VAL A 66 -15.86 9.37 -36.05
CA VAL A 66 -15.50 9.55 -37.47
C VAL A 66 -13.99 9.34 -37.67
N ASP A 67 -13.59 8.61 -38.73
CA ASP A 67 -12.19 8.29 -39.07
C ASP A 67 -11.25 9.52 -39.20
N LYS A 68 -11.82 10.72 -39.36
CA LYS A 68 -11.11 12.00 -39.33
C LYS A 68 -11.94 13.03 -38.55
N PRO A 69 -11.78 13.13 -37.22
CA PRO A 69 -12.52 14.09 -36.43
C PRO A 69 -12.10 15.52 -36.80
N GLN A 70 -13.08 16.42 -36.95
CA GLN A 70 -12.82 17.84 -37.23
C GLN A 70 -12.25 18.57 -36.02
N PHE A 71 -12.44 18.00 -34.82
CA PHE A 71 -11.91 18.48 -33.56
C PHE A 71 -11.19 17.34 -32.81
N ASP A 72 -9.92 17.58 -32.48
CA ASP A 72 -9.12 16.62 -31.74
C ASP A 72 -9.34 16.78 -30.22
N PHE A 73 -9.91 15.73 -29.63
CA PHE A 73 -10.23 15.65 -28.20
C PHE A 73 -9.11 15.02 -27.36
N GLY A 74 -8.07 14.45 -27.99
CA GLY A 74 -6.92 13.83 -27.33
C GLY A 74 -7.30 12.95 -26.14
N ILE A 75 -6.73 13.27 -24.97
CA ILE A 75 -6.91 12.51 -23.71
C ILE A 75 -8.36 12.43 -23.21
N PHE A 76 -9.27 13.25 -23.74
CA PHE A 76 -10.68 13.30 -23.37
C PHE A 76 -11.58 12.53 -24.34
N GLU A 77 -11.04 12.05 -25.47
CA GLU A 77 -11.77 11.26 -26.45
C GLU A 77 -12.50 10.07 -25.81
N GLN A 78 -11.80 9.35 -24.91
CA GLN A 78 -12.34 8.21 -24.19
C GLN A 78 -13.57 8.57 -23.33
N ALA A 79 -13.64 9.79 -22.77
CA ALA A 79 -14.78 10.27 -21.99
C ALA A 79 -16.03 10.47 -22.85
N LEU A 80 -15.81 10.92 -24.09
CA LEU A 80 -16.88 11.24 -25.03
C LEU A 80 -17.41 9.99 -25.73
N LYS A 81 -16.52 9.09 -26.18
CA LYS A 81 -16.91 7.78 -26.74
C LYS A 81 -17.70 6.92 -25.76
N SER A 82 -17.34 6.97 -24.47
CA SER A 82 -18.08 6.25 -23.43
C SER A 82 -19.43 6.89 -23.08
N GLY A 83 -19.76 8.06 -23.64
CA GLY A 83 -21.01 8.77 -23.38
C GLY A 83 -21.14 9.28 -21.94
N ILE A 84 -20.03 9.33 -21.18
CA ILE A 84 -20.12 9.58 -19.74
C ILE A 84 -20.42 11.03 -19.40
N VAL A 85 -20.03 11.94 -20.28
CA VAL A 85 -20.37 13.36 -20.19
C VAL A 85 -21.89 13.55 -20.29
N SER A 86 -22.53 12.81 -21.21
CA SER A 86 -23.97 12.89 -21.51
C SER A 86 -24.87 12.03 -20.61
N SER A 87 -24.32 11.01 -19.95
CA SER A 87 -25.07 10.12 -19.04
C SER A 87 -25.74 10.90 -17.89
N ARG A 88 -26.87 10.41 -17.36
CA ARG A 88 -27.55 11.00 -16.18
C ARG A 88 -27.29 10.21 -14.88
N HIS A 89 -26.69 9.03 -14.96
CA HIS A 89 -26.48 8.16 -13.80
C HIS A 89 -25.18 8.50 -13.06
N PHE A 90 -25.30 9.06 -11.85
CA PHE A 90 -24.17 9.50 -11.04
C PHE A 90 -23.18 8.37 -10.72
N LEU A 91 -23.68 7.19 -10.33
CA LEU A 91 -22.82 6.07 -9.94
C LEU A 91 -21.94 5.58 -11.09
N SER A 92 -22.51 5.50 -12.31
CA SER A 92 -21.77 5.09 -13.50
C SER A 92 -20.65 6.09 -13.83
N LYS A 93 -20.95 7.40 -13.79
CA LYS A 93 -19.94 8.46 -13.94
C LYS A 93 -18.82 8.32 -12.93
N TYR A 94 -19.18 8.20 -11.66
CA TYR A 94 -18.21 8.12 -10.58
C TYR A 94 -17.28 6.92 -10.71
N CYS A 95 -17.83 5.71 -10.91
CA CYS A 95 -17.04 4.49 -11.04
C CYS A 95 -16.08 4.55 -12.22
N TYR A 96 -16.51 5.11 -13.35
CA TYR A 96 -15.68 5.22 -14.54
C TYR A 96 -14.58 6.27 -14.38
N CYS A 97 -14.88 7.44 -13.82
CA CYS A 97 -13.86 8.45 -13.54
C CYS A 97 -12.83 7.94 -12.53
N LEU A 98 -13.27 7.17 -11.53
CA LEU A 98 -12.38 6.50 -10.59
C LEU A 98 -11.51 5.46 -11.29
N TRP A 99 -12.11 4.63 -12.14
CA TRP A 99 -11.39 3.64 -12.96
C TRP A 99 -10.33 4.30 -13.84
N TRP A 100 -10.70 5.36 -14.56
CA TRP A 100 -9.79 6.10 -15.43
C TRP A 100 -8.62 6.70 -14.63
N GLY A 101 -8.90 7.32 -13.48
CA GLY A 101 -7.87 7.88 -12.61
C GLY A 101 -6.96 6.81 -12.02
N LEU A 102 -7.51 5.65 -11.64
CA LEU A 102 -6.75 4.50 -11.15
C LEU A 102 -5.82 3.94 -12.22
N GLN A 103 -6.34 3.72 -13.43
CA GLN A 103 -5.57 3.20 -14.56
C GLN A 103 -4.37 4.11 -14.87
N ASN A 104 -4.61 5.40 -15.10
CA ASN A 104 -3.56 6.32 -15.54
C ASN A 104 -2.51 6.61 -14.46
N LEU A 105 -2.90 6.71 -13.18
CA LEU A 105 -1.92 6.89 -12.10
C LEU A 105 -1.11 5.62 -11.84
N SER A 106 -1.69 4.43 -12.06
CA SER A 106 -0.98 3.16 -11.87
C SER A 106 -0.03 2.84 -13.02
N THR A 107 -0.35 3.26 -14.25
CA THR A 107 0.47 3.02 -15.45
C THR A 107 1.39 4.19 -15.78
N LEU A 108 1.59 5.16 -14.88
CA LEU A 108 2.44 6.34 -15.11
C LEU A 108 1.99 7.21 -16.31
N GLY A 109 0.70 7.17 -16.64
CA GLY A 109 0.15 7.85 -17.82
C GLY A 109 0.54 7.22 -19.16
N GLN A 110 1.03 5.97 -19.16
CA GLN A 110 1.27 5.24 -20.40
C GLN A 110 -0.06 5.01 -21.15
N GLY A 111 -0.10 5.43 -22.41
CA GLY A 111 -1.29 5.35 -23.27
C GLY A 111 -2.10 6.64 -23.37
N LEU A 112 -1.63 7.76 -22.82
CA LEU A 112 -2.24 9.08 -23.04
C LEU A 112 -1.81 9.65 -24.40
N GLU A 113 -2.75 9.75 -25.33
CA GLU A 113 -2.56 10.46 -26.60
C GLU A 113 -2.95 11.93 -26.40
N THR A 114 -1.97 12.82 -26.30
CA THR A 114 -2.20 14.25 -26.17
C THR A 114 -2.37 14.91 -27.53
N SER A 115 -3.38 15.77 -27.67
CA SER A 115 -3.48 16.66 -28.82
C SER A 115 -2.42 17.77 -28.77
N THR A 116 -2.33 18.59 -29.82
CA THR A 116 -1.52 19.84 -29.89
C THR A 116 -1.97 20.91 -28.90
N TYR A 117 -3.00 20.65 -28.08
CA TYR A 117 -3.51 21.59 -27.10
C TYR A 117 -2.61 21.63 -25.83
N PRO A 118 -2.03 22.79 -25.49
CA PRO A 118 -1.04 22.88 -24.41
C PRO A 118 -1.60 22.51 -23.02
N GLY A 119 -2.91 22.72 -22.79
CA GLY A 119 -3.53 22.37 -21.51
C GLY A 119 -3.62 20.85 -21.28
N GLU A 120 -3.80 20.07 -22.35
CA GLU A 120 -3.78 18.60 -22.28
C GLU A 120 -2.36 18.11 -21.98
N SER A 121 -1.35 18.66 -22.66
CA SER A 121 0.05 18.30 -22.43
C SER A 121 0.50 18.59 -21.00
N ILE A 122 0.18 19.78 -20.46
CA ILE A 122 0.53 20.14 -19.07
C ILE A 122 -0.14 19.21 -18.07
N PHE A 123 -1.43 18.89 -18.27
CA PHE A 123 -2.15 17.98 -17.40
C PHE A 123 -1.56 16.55 -17.45
N SER A 124 -1.25 16.04 -18.64
CA SER A 124 -0.61 14.74 -18.81
C SER A 124 0.79 14.67 -18.18
N ILE A 125 1.59 15.73 -18.31
CA ILE A 125 2.91 15.83 -17.65
C ILE A 125 2.74 15.78 -16.13
N ALA A 126 1.79 16.56 -15.58
CA ALA A 126 1.52 16.54 -14.15
C ALA A 126 1.10 15.14 -13.67
N LEU A 127 0.20 14.46 -14.40
CA LEU A 127 -0.21 13.09 -14.10
C LEU A 127 0.96 12.10 -14.11
N ALA A 128 1.85 12.19 -15.09
CA ALA A 128 3.03 11.33 -15.18
C ALA A 128 3.96 11.54 -13.97
N ILE A 129 4.20 12.80 -13.58
CA ILE A 129 5.02 13.14 -12.40
C ILE A 129 4.39 12.59 -11.12
N PHE A 130 3.08 12.80 -10.92
CA PHE A 130 2.37 12.26 -9.75
C PHE A 130 2.38 10.73 -9.72
N GLY A 131 2.15 10.08 -10.86
CA GLY A 131 2.25 8.63 -10.98
C GLY A 131 3.64 8.11 -10.60
N LEU A 132 4.70 8.76 -11.10
CA LEU A 132 6.08 8.36 -10.84
C LEU A 132 6.46 8.50 -9.35
N ILE A 133 6.04 9.59 -8.70
CA ILE A 133 6.26 9.79 -7.26
C ILE A 133 5.52 8.72 -6.45
N LEU A 134 4.24 8.45 -6.77
CA LEU A 134 3.46 7.42 -6.08
C LEU A 134 4.08 6.03 -6.24
N PHE A 135 4.52 5.70 -7.44
CA PHE A 135 5.15 4.41 -7.74
C PHE A 135 6.50 4.27 -7.01
N ALA A 136 7.33 5.31 -7.01
CA ALA A 136 8.59 5.32 -6.26
C ALA A 136 8.38 5.17 -4.75
N LEU A 137 7.38 5.85 -4.17
CA LEU A 137 7.03 5.70 -2.75
C LEU A 137 6.54 4.29 -2.42
N LEU A 138 5.73 3.69 -3.30
CA LEU A 138 5.22 2.33 -3.11
C LEU A 138 6.36 1.31 -3.15
N ILE A 139 7.26 1.43 -4.13
CA ILE A 139 8.46 0.58 -4.21
C ILE A 139 9.33 0.77 -2.97
N GLY A 140 9.59 2.02 -2.56
CA GLY A 140 10.40 2.30 -1.38
C GLY A 140 9.85 1.65 -0.11
N ASN A 141 8.55 1.82 0.13
CA ASN A 141 7.88 1.21 1.28
C ASN A 141 7.90 -0.33 1.24
N MET A 142 7.64 -0.92 0.08
CA MET A 142 7.71 -2.38 -0.11
C MET A 142 9.13 -2.90 0.11
N GLN A 143 10.13 -2.19 -0.39
CA GLN A 143 11.53 -2.55 -0.21
C GLN A 143 11.93 -2.50 1.27
N THR A 144 11.56 -1.46 2.02
CA THR A 144 11.85 -1.37 3.46
C THR A 144 11.17 -2.51 4.24
N TYR A 145 9.91 -2.82 3.91
CA TYR A 145 9.19 -3.93 4.53
C TYR A 145 9.87 -5.28 4.24
N LEU A 146 10.18 -5.56 2.96
CA LEU A 146 10.85 -6.80 2.56
C LEU A 146 12.27 -6.90 3.12
N GLN A 147 13.01 -5.79 3.22
CA GLN A 147 14.33 -5.76 3.83
C GLN A 147 14.28 -6.19 5.29
N SER A 148 13.30 -5.70 6.07
CA SER A 148 13.15 -6.09 7.47
C SER A 148 12.92 -7.60 7.65
N LEU A 149 12.10 -8.20 6.78
CA LEU A 149 11.86 -9.65 6.78
C LEU A 149 13.11 -10.42 6.33
N THR A 150 13.78 -9.94 5.30
CA THR A 150 15.01 -10.57 4.78
C THR A 150 16.12 -10.57 5.83
N ILE A 151 16.27 -9.49 6.61
CA ILE A 151 17.25 -9.41 7.70
C ILE A 151 16.98 -10.49 8.76
N LEU A 152 15.73 -10.64 9.21
CA LEU A 152 15.36 -11.68 10.19
C LEU A 152 15.61 -13.10 9.66
N LEU A 153 15.31 -13.34 8.38
CA LEU A 153 15.58 -14.62 7.72
C LEU A 153 17.08 -14.91 7.61
N GLU A 154 17.87 -13.88 7.27
CA GLU A 154 19.30 -14.03 7.11
C GLU A 154 20.00 -14.23 8.47
N GLU A 155 19.55 -13.53 9.53
CA GLU A 155 20.02 -13.77 10.90
C GLU A 155 19.77 -15.22 11.35
N MET A 156 18.59 -15.78 11.05
CA MET A 156 18.30 -17.20 11.30
C MET A 156 19.25 -18.11 10.53
N ARG A 157 19.45 -17.82 9.23
CA ARG A 157 20.30 -18.62 8.35
C ARG A 157 21.75 -18.62 8.80
N ILE A 158 22.26 -17.47 9.24
CA ILE A 158 23.62 -17.32 9.78
C ILE A 158 23.75 -18.11 11.09
N LYS A 159 22.87 -17.89 12.08
CA LYS A 159 22.93 -18.61 13.37
C LYS A 159 22.85 -20.13 13.20
N ARG A 160 22.02 -20.61 12.28
CA ARG A 160 21.94 -22.04 11.96
C ARG A 160 23.25 -22.57 11.38
N ARG A 161 23.85 -21.84 10.43
CA ARG A 161 25.15 -22.22 9.84
C ARG A 161 26.25 -22.26 10.91
N ASP A 162 26.29 -21.26 11.79
CA ASP A 162 27.28 -21.19 12.86
C ASP A 162 27.14 -22.37 13.83
N SER A 163 25.91 -22.74 14.19
CA SER A 163 25.61 -23.91 15.03
C SER A 163 26.04 -25.23 14.37
N GLU A 164 25.72 -25.40 13.08
CA GLU A 164 26.12 -26.59 12.30
C GLU A 164 27.65 -26.69 12.18
N GLN A 165 28.34 -25.58 11.87
CA GLN A 165 29.81 -25.54 11.80
C GLN A 165 30.46 -25.84 13.16
N TRP A 166 29.95 -25.25 14.23
CA TRP A 166 30.43 -25.51 15.59
C TRP A 166 30.27 -26.98 15.97
N THR A 167 29.14 -27.58 15.62
CA THR A 167 28.83 -29.00 15.89
C THR A 167 29.78 -29.92 15.12
N HIS A 168 30.00 -29.66 13.84
CA HIS A 168 30.95 -30.43 13.03
C HIS A 168 32.40 -30.29 13.52
N HIS A 169 32.82 -29.07 13.88
CA HIS A 169 34.17 -28.82 14.37
C HIS A 169 34.48 -29.55 15.68
N ARG A 170 33.46 -29.76 16.52
CA ARG A 170 33.58 -30.46 17.80
C ARG A 170 33.41 -31.99 17.70
N LEU A 171 33.21 -32.54 16.49
CA LEU A 171 33.04 -33.97 16.25
C LEU A 171 31.96 -34.59 17.15
N LEU A 172 30.83 -33.88 17.32
CA LEU A 172 29.71 -34.41 18.13
C LEU A 172 29.12 -35.69 17.48
N PRO A 173 28.74 -36.70 18.27
CA PRO A 173 27.98 -37.86 17.79
C PRO A 173 26.68 -37.44 17.09
N ASP A 174 26.27 -38.18 16.05
CA ASP A 174 25.11 -37.85 15.21
C ASP A 174 23.80 -37.64 16.01
N ASP A 175 23.60 -38.41 17.08
CA ASP A 175 22.45 -38.25 17.98
C ASP A 175 22.40 -36.85 18.64
N LEU A 176 23.56 -36.33 19.06
CA LEU A 176 23.63 -34.97 19.63
C LEU A 176 23.48 -33.90 18.55
N GLN A 177 23.97 -34.14 17.34
CA GLN A 177 23.78 -33.20 16.23
C GLN A 177 22.30 -33.05 15.85
N GLU A 178 21.58 -34.18 15.78
CA GLU A 178 20.16 -34.21 15.45
C GLU A 178 19.33 -33.50 16.51
N ARG A 179 19.68 -33.66 17.80
CA ARG A 179 19.06 -32.92 18.91
C ARG A 179 19.29 -31.42 18.83
N VAL A 180 20.51 -30.97 18.47
CA VAL A 180 20.81 -29.55 18.24
C VAL A 180 19.99 -29.00 17.06
N ARG A 181 19.94 -29.74 15.95
CA ARG A 181 19.14 -29.35 14.75
C ARG A 181 17.66 -29.21 15.03
N ARG A 182 17.09 -29.97 15.98
CA ARG A 182 15.69 -29.81 16.42
C ARG A 182 15.51 -28.67 17.42
N TYR A 183 16.49 -28.45 18.29
CA TYR A 183 16.41 -27.43 19.34
C TYR A 183 16.51 -26.00 18.79
N ASP A 184 17.40 -25.74 17.82
CA ASP A 184 17.65 -24.38 17.31
C ASP A 184 16.40 -23.73 16.67
N PRO A 185 15.64 -24.40 15.77
CA PRO A 185 14.39 -23.85 15.24
C PRO A 185 13.33 -23.65 16.32
N TYR A 186 13.24 -24.56 17.30
CA TYR A 186 12.28 -24.44 18.41
C TYR A 186 12.60 -23.23 19.29
N LYS A 187 13.86 -23.07 19.71
CA LYS A 187 14.32 -21.91 20.47
C LYS A 187 14.03 -20.62 19.71
N TRP A 188 14.28 -20.59 18.42
CA TRP A 188 13.97 -19.41 17.59
C TRP A 188 12.47 -19.12 17.54
N LEU A 189 11.61 -20.12 17.37
CA LEU A 189 10.15 -19.93 17.32
C LEU A 189 9.61 -19.30 18.62
N VAL A 190 10.13 -19.76 19.77
CA VAL A 190 9.70 -19.29 21.09
C VAL A 190 10.25 -17.88 21.39
N THR A 191 11.52 -17.62 21.08
CA THR A 191 12.22 -16.38 21.48
C THR A 191 12.29 -15.32 20.38
N ARG A 192 11.86 -15.65 19.15
CA ARG A 192 12.05 -14.84 17.93
C ARG A 192 13.51 -14.41 17.72
N GLY A 193 14.45 -15.22 18.17
CA GLY A 193 15.88 -14.94 18.03
C GLY A 193 16.49 -14.02 19.08
N VAL A 194 15.69 -13.59 20.06
CA VAL A 194 16.15 -12.80 21.19
C VAL A 194 16.83 -13.71 22.20
N ASP A 195 18.10 -13.43 22.49
CA ASP A 195 18.79 -14.07 23.59
C ASP A 195 18.51 -13.29 24.88
N GLU A 196 17.61 -13.82 25.71
CA GLU A 196 17.12 -13.14 26.91
C GLU A 196 18.25 -12.79 27.89
N GLU A 197 19.26 -13.65 28.03
CA GLU A 197 20.34 -13.42 29.00
C GLU A 197 21.26 -12.26 28.57
N SER A 198 21.64 -12.17 27.29
CA SER A 198 22.43 -11.05 26.77
C SER A 198 21.64 -9.74 26.72
N LEU A 199 20.35 -9.79 26.37
CA LEU A 199 19.47 -8.62 26.40
C LEU A 199 19.37 -8.05 27.82
N VAL A 200 19.12 -8.91 28.81
CA VAL A 200 19.00 -8.51 30.22
C VAL A 200 20.32 -7.98 30.79
N GLN A 201 21.47 -8.39 30.24
CA GLN A 201 22.79 -7.85 30.61
C GLN A 201 23.08 -6.45 30.04
N THR A 202 22.41 -6.05 28.96
CA THR A 202 22.57 -4.72 28.36
C THR A 202 21.90 -3.63 29.22
N PHE A 203 20.94 -4.01 30.06
CA PHE A 203 20.25 -3.07 30.95
C PHE A 203 21.10 -2.69 32.19
N PRO A 204 20.95 -1.44 32.69
CA PRO A 204 21.55 -1.04 33.95
C PRO A 204 21.06 -1.90 35.12
N LYS A 205 21.90 -2.01 36.16
CA LYS A 205 21.71 -2.96 37.27
C LYS A 205 20.32 -2.89 37.92
N ASP A 206 19.79 -1.69 38.09
CA ASP A 206 18.49 -1.46 38.73
C ASP A 206 17.33 -1.99 37.89
N LEU A 207 17.34 -1.73 36.58
CA LEU A 207 16.32 -2.19 35.64
C LEU A 207 16.37 -3.72 35.50
N ARG A 208 17.58 -4.28 35.40
CA ARG A 208 17.81 -5.72 35.38
C ARG A 208 17.25 -6.41 36.62
N ARG A 209 17.49 -5.84 37.81
CA ARG A 209 16.97 -6.37 39.08
C ARG A 209 15.44 -6.31 39.14
N GLY A 210 14.84 -5.22 38.67
CA GLY A 210 13.39 -5.08 38.57
C GLY A 210 12.75 -6.12 37.65
N ILE A 211 13.30 -6.32 36.45
CA ILE A 211 12.82 -7.30 35.46
C ILE A 211 12.92 -8.73 36.01
N LYS A 212 14.08 -9.10 36.58
CA LYS A 212 14.29 -10.43 37.19
C LYS A 212 13.32 -10.68 38.33
N ARG A 213 13.11 -9.70 39.21
CA ARG A 213 12.15 -9.80 40.31
C ARG A 213 10.73 -10.02 39.77
N HIS A 214 10.30 -9.25 38.76
CA HIS A 214 8.96 -9.39 38.20
C HIS A 214 8.72 -10.78 37.57
N LEU A 215 9.65 -11.27 36.75
CA LEU A 215 9.55 -12.59 36.09
C LEU A 215 9.59 -13.75 37.10
N CYS A 216 10.49 -13.67 38.08
CA CYS A 216 10.72 -14.76 39.03
C CYS A 216 9.67 -14.83 40.14
N LEU A 217 9.21 -13.69 40.67
CA LEU A 217 8.38 -13.65 41.87
C LEU A 217 6.98 -14.27 41.60
N ALA A 218 6.47 -14.15 40.37
CA ALA A 218 5.26 -14.85 39.92
C ALA A 218 5.43 -16.37 39.84
N LEU A 219 6.62 -16.87 39.50
CA LEU A 219 6.93 -18.30 39.40
C LEU A 219 7.20 -18.92 40.78
N VAL A 220 8.00 -18.26 41.60
CA VAL A 220 8.42 -18.77 42.92
C VAL A 220 7.25 -18.84 43.90
N LYS A 221 6.33 -17.85 43.88
CA LYS A 221 5.13 -17.87 44.73
C LYS A 221 4.13 -18.99 44.40
N ARG A 222 4.20 -19.59 43.20
CA ARG A 222 3.36 -20.76 42.85
C ARG A 222 3.85 -22.06 43.48
N VAL A 223 5.07 -22.08 44.01
CA VAL A 223 5.65 -23.26 44.65
C VAL A 223 5.35 -23.17 46.16
N PRO A 224 4.64 -24.15 46.74
CA PRO A 224 4.17 -24.08 48.14
C PRO A 224 5.33 -24.01 49.16
N LEU A 225 6.53 -24.43 48.75
CA LEU A 225 7.75 -24.38 49.56
C LEU A 225 8.26 -22.94 49.80
N PHE A 226 7.95 -22.00 48.91
CA PHE A 226 8.45 -20.63 48.94
C PHE A 226 7.37 -19.58 49.29
N GLU A 227 6.14 -20.00 49.53
CA GLU A 227 4.98 -19.11 49.74
C GLU A 227 5.13 -18.22 50.99
N ASN A 228 5.69 -18.78 52.07
CA ASN A 228 5.85 -18.11 53.37
C ASN A 228 7.29 -17.62 53.63
N MET A 229 8.16 -17.58 52.62
CA MET A 229 9.54 -17.09 52.79
C MET A 229 9.61 -15.56 52.89
N VAL A 230 10.61 -15.07 53.63
CA VAL A 230 10.91 -13.64 53.76
C VAL A 230 11.25 -13.04 52.39
N GLU A 231 10.68 -11.87 52.09
CA GLU A 231 10.79 -11.22 50.78
C GLU A 231 12.24 -10.94 50.36
N ARG A 232 13.13 -10.64 51.32
CA ARG A 232 14.58 -10.50 51.08
C ARG A 232 15.26 -11.79 50.60
N LEU A 233 14.79 -12.95 51.05
CA LEU A 233 15.31 -14.25 50.63
C LEU A 233 14.79 -14.60 49.22
N LEU A 234 13.53 -14.30 48.95
CA LEU A 234 12.93 -14.44 47.61
C LEU A 234 13.66 -13.57 46.58
N ASP A 235 14.00 -12.32 46.94
CA ASP A 235 14.82 -11.44 46.09
C ASP A 235 16.19 -12.08 45.78
N ALA A 236 16.87 -12.63 46.79
CA ALA A 236 18.17 -13.29 46.61
C ALA A 236 18.09 -14.55 45.72
N ILE A 237 17.00 -15.32 45.84
CA ILE A 237 16.72 -16.47 44.97
C ILE A 237 16.48 -16.00 43.53
N CYS A 238 15.65 -14.97 43.35
CA CYS A 238 15.32 -14.42 42.04
C CYS A 238 16.49 -13.75 41.32
N GLU A 239 17.46 -13.20 42.05
CA GLU A 239 18.69 -12.70 41.45
C GLU A 239 19.56 -13.81 40.84
N ARG A 240 19.53 -15.01 41.44
CA ARG A 240 20.33 -16.18 41.02
C ARG A 240 19.61 -17.10 40.04
N LEU A 241 18.30 -16.98 39.89
CA LEU A 241 17.55 -17.76 38.92
C LEU A 241 17.96 -17.42 37.48
N LYS A 242 18.10 -18.45 36.64
CA LYS A 242 18.32 -18.32 35.19
C LYS A 242 17.18 -19.01 34.44
N PRO A 243 16.52 -18.34 33.49
CA PRO A 243 15.55 -19.00 32.61
C PRO A 243 16.28 -20.00 31.72
N CYS A 244 15.68 -21.18 31.52
CA CYS A 244 16.19 -22.21 30.62
C CYS A 244 15.02 -22.78 29.82
N LEU A 245 15.23 -22.99 28.51
CA LEU A 245 14.26 -23.61 27.61
C LEU A 245 14.68 -25.06 27.37
N TYR A 246 13.71 -25.97 27.40
CA TYR A 246 13.93 -27.39 27.16
C TYR A 246 12.89 -27.88 26.16
N THR A 247 13.32 -28.70 25.21
CA THR A 247 12.43 -29.49 24.34
C THR A 247 11.98 -30.75 25.08
N GLU A 248 10.82 -31.33 24.73
CA GLU A 248 10.22 -32.47 25.46
C GLU A 248 11.13 -33.71 25.54
N GLU A 249 12.11 -33.85 24.65
CA GLU A 249 13.09 -34.94 24.62
C GLU A 249 14.26 -34.75 25.60
N PHE A 250 14.36 -33.61 26.29
CA PHE A 250 15.46 -33.33 27.22
C PHE A 250 15.22 -33.91 28.61
N GLN A 251 15.95 -34.97 28.96
CA GLN A 251 16.01 -35.48 30.33
C GLN A 251 16.75 -34.46 31.24
N LEU A 252 16.00 -33.80 32.12
CA LEU A 252 16.52 -32.79 33.06
C LEU A 252 17.38 -33.39 34.17
N MET A 253 17.09 -34.61 34.59
CA MET A 253 17.86 -35.33 35.61
C MET A 253 18.25 -36.69 35.06
N ARG A 254 19.57 -36.96 35.01
CA ARG A 254 20.10 -38.32 34.84
C ARG A 254 20.14 -38.98 36.21
N SER A 255 19.48 -40.12 36.36
CA SER A 255 19.71 -40.98 37.52
C SER A 255 21.13 -41.53 37.42
N PHE A 256 21.99 -41.17 38.37
CA PHE A 256 23.22 -41.92 38.60
C PHE A 256 22.81 -43.24 39.25
N SER A 257 22.84 -44.33 38.46
CA SER A 257 22.86 -45.70 38.97
C SER A 257 24.29 -46.22 38.95
#